data_AF-A0A1D2QYH8-F1
#
_entry.id   AF-A0A1D2QYH8-F1
#
_cell.length_a   1.000
_cell.length_b   1.000
_cell.length_c   1.000
_cell.angle_alpha   90.00
_cell.angle_beta   90.00
_cell.angle_gamma   90.00
#
_symmetry.space_group_name_H-M   'P 1'
#
loop_
_entity.id
_entity.type
_entity.pdbx_description
1 polymer ?
#
loop_
_entity_poly.entity_id
_entity_poly.type
_entity_poly.pdbx_seq_one_letter_code
_entity_poly.pdbx_strand_id
1 'polypeptide(L)'
;MGVDANTKRAREAEAKNDQTLMDEALTFAEVYSKRAGMDVPLEVVKLKEKLERDGYYRGKAVNGIEENIKEAKSSLSARKYDDAISSLCVVEMYVESVGLEMPKEVDEMRQQAYRLAVDTHHSGLKKAIGKEDFATATESLNLLELYAGKGNLQIPDDVDGFRPLIEEHKRKMMENSIEDRKKEIKTALDNGEYLEALGSLNVIAANANKLGMSPPLEIDSLKEKSYELGVNTNLENARNALKKGNHAQAELHLNLVELYAEKLGVGAPDECASIRSELEAQGYFTEIAIDGMNNAINEAKTALDEGEYIDSLSALSIAEMYAKQTGMDMDEINALKRDAYVVGIERSIATANEALGRGDQEEAKIYYHIAETYLDKSGIFYSKDVEDLGKKLGTAETKPEKAS
;
A
#
# COMPACT_ATOMS: atom_id res chain seq x y z
N MET A 1 2.36 -21.49 29.96
CA MET A 1 1.33 -22.56 30.03
C MET A 1 1.03 -23.20 28.68
N GLY A 2 0.85 -22.42 27.60
CA GLY A 2 0.53 -22.98 26.28
C GLY A 2 1.63 -23.89 25.67
N VAL A 3 2.91 -23.54 25.83
CA VAL A 3 4.04 -24.30 25.24
C VAL A 3 4.18 -25.68 25.87
N ASP A 4 4.28 -25.77 27.20
CA ASP A 4 4.48 -27.06 27.91
C ASP A 4 3.29 -28.01 27.73
N ALA A 5 2.06 -27.48 27.77
CA ALA A 5 0.86 -28.28 27.59
C ALA A 5 0.79 -28.91 26.19
N ASN A 6 1.13 -28.14 25.15
CA ASN A 6 1.13 -28.65 23.78
C ASN A 6 2.33 -29.56 23.49
N THR A 7 3.50 -29.30 24.08
CA THR A 7 4.66 -30.21 24.00
C THR A 7 4.31 -31.57 24.63
N LYS A 8 3.67 -31.57 25.80
CA LYS A 8 3.18 -32.80 26.44
C LYS A 8 2.14 -33.53 25.57
N ARG A 9 1.18 -32.80 25.01
CA ARG A 9 0.16 -33.35 24.10
C ARG A 9 0.80 -34.00 22.87
N ALA A 10 1.85 -33.40 22.30
CA ALA A 10 2.60 -33.96 21.18
C ALA A 10 3.26 -35.31 21.54
N ARG A 11 3.86 -35.44 22.73
CA ARG A 11 4.41 -36.73 23.21
C ARG A 11 3.34 -37.80 23.39
N GLU A 12 2.19 -37.41 23.95
CA GLU A 12 1.07 -38.35 24.15
C GLU A 12 0.51 -38.82 22.80
N ALA A 13 0.48 -37.95 21.79
CA ALA A 13 0.11 -38.29 20.42
C ALA A 13 1.17 -39.20 19.76
N GLU A 14 2.45 -38.90 19.93
CA GLU A 14 3.57 -39.73 19.46
C GLU A 14 3.49 -41.15 20.03
N ALA A 15 3.26 -41.29 21.34
CA ALA A 15 3.13 -42.59 22.01
C ALA A 15 1.94 -43.42 21.49
N LYS A 16 0.93 -42.76 20.91
CA LYS A 16 -0.24 -43.40 20.28
C LYS A 16 -0.07 -43.57 18.77
N ASN A 17 1.06 -43.14 18.20
CA ASN A 17 1.31 -43.07 16.76
C ASN A 17 0.26 -42.23 16.01
N ASP A 18 -0.28 -41.21 16.65
CA ASP A 18 -1.25 -40.26 16.07
C ASP A 18 -0.50 -39.04 15.51
N GLN A 19 -0.01 -39.17 14.27
CA GLN A 19 0.83 -38.16 13.64
C GLN A 19 0.09 -36.83 13.38
N THR A 20 -1.23 -36.85 13.18
CA THR A 20 -2.03 -35.64 12.98
C THR A 20 -2.17 -34.85 14.26
N LEU A 21 -2.56 -35.51 15.35
CA LEU A 21 -2.64 -34.86 16.66
C LEU A 21 -1.27 -34.36 17.14
N MET A 22 -0.21 -35.07 16.76
CA MET A 22 1.17 -34.66 16.99
C MET A 22 1.53 -33.38 16.23
N ASP A 23 1.26 -33.30 14.91
CA ASP A 23 1.49 -32.09 14.09
C ASP A 23 0.74 -30.85 14.62
N GLU A 24 -0.55 -31.01 14.95
CA GLU A 24 -1.36 -29.94 15.54
C GLU A 24 -0.75 -29.42 16.85
N ALA A 25 -0.41 -30.34 17.76
CA ALA A 25 0.16 -29.97 19.05
C ALA A 25 1.52 -29.27 18.90
N LEU A 26 2.37 -29.75 17.99
CA LEU A 26 3.67 -29.12 17.71
C LEU A 26 3.51 -27.72 17.11
N THR A 27 2.55 -27.53 16.20
CA THR A 27 2.23 -26.22 15.60
C THR A 27 1.78 -25.22 16.68
N PHE A 28 0.90 -25.63 17.59
CA PHE A 28 0.48 -24.76 18.70
C PHE A 28 1.64 -24.45 19.66
N ALA A 29 2.51 -25.42 19.96
CA ALA A 29 3.68 -25.19 20.81
C ALA A 29 4.61 -24.11 20.20
N GLU A 30 4.83 -24.11 18.89
CA GLU A 30 5.62 -23.08 18.20
C GLU A 30 4.96 -21.70 18.25
N VAL A 31 3.66 -21.63 17.93
CA VAL A 31 2.91 -20.37 17.95
C VAL A 31 2.96 -19.73 19.34
N TYR A 32 2.78 -20.53 20.39
CA TYR A 32 2.87 -20.02 21.76
C TYR A 32 4.29 -19.62 22.18
N SER A 33 5.32 -20.30 21.66
CA SER A 33 6.72 -19.94 21.93
C SER A 33 7.04 -18.59 21.30
N LYS A 34 6.68 -18.39 20.03
CA LYS A 34 6.85 -17.12 19.31
C LYS A 34 6.11 -15.97 20.00
N ARG A 35 4.85 -16.17 20.40
CA ARG A 35 4.06 -15.15 21.09
C ARG A 35 4.61 -14.78 22.47
N ALA A 36 5.32 -15.71 23.12
CA ALA A 36 5.95 -15.46 24.40
C ALA A 36 7.36 -14.83 24.27
N GLY A 37 7.85 -14.59 23.04
CA GLY A 37 9.23 -14.14 22.81
C GLY A 37 10.27 -15.19 23.23
N MET A 38 9.90 -16.47 23.19
CA MET A 38 10.75 -17.59 23.61
C MET A 38 11.18 -18.43 22.40
N ASP A 39 12.39 -19.00 22.50
CA ASP A 39 12.83 -20.03 21.57
C ASP A 39 11.90 -21.25 21.62
N VAL A 40 11.70 -21.88 20.46
CA VAL A 40 10.95 -23.13 20.35
C VAL A 40 11.70 -24.22 21.11
N PRO A 41 11.04 -24.97 22.03
CA PRO A 41 11.71 -26.02 22.78
C PRO A 41 12.37 -27.05 21.85
N LEU A 42 13.63 -27.44 22.16
CA LEU A 42 14.39 -28.42 21.38
C LEU A 42 13.63 -29.73 21.13
N GLU A 43 12.76 -30.11 22.06
CA GLU A 43 11.93 -31.29 21.93
C GLU A 43 10.84 -31.15 20.86
N VAL A 44 10.21 -29.98 20.75
CA VAL A 44 9.25 -29.69 19.68
C VAL A 44 9.96 -29.81 18.32
N VAL A 45 11.19 -29.29 18.22
CA VAL A 45 12.03 -29.42 17.03
C VAL A 45 12.29 -30.90 16.69
N LYS A 46 12.76 -31.71 17.66
CA LYS A 46 13.03 -33.15 17.44
C LYS A 46 11.80 -33.94 17.02
N LEU A 47 10.64 -33.63 17.60
CA LEU A 47 9.39 -34.30 17.26
C LEU A 47 8.92 -33.93 15.84
N LYS A 48 9.15 -32.69 15.39
CA LYS A 48 8.92 -32.29 14.00
C LYS A 48 9.88 -32.96 13.03
N GLU A 49 11.18 -32.99 13.34
CA GLU A 49 12.17 -33.72 12.53
C GLU A 49 11.82 -35.22 12.41
N LYS A 50 11.19 -35.79 13.44
CA LYS A 50 10.67 -37.15 13.40
C LYS A 50 9.48 -37.27 12.44
N LEU A 51 8.48 -36.39 12.51
CA LEU A 51 7.36 -36.38 11.54
C LEU A 51 7.86 -36.26 10.10
N GLU A 52 8.86 -35.41 9.87
CA GLU A 52 9.51 -35.25 8.56
C GLU A 52 10.21 -36.55 8.12
N ARG A 53 11.03 -37.14 8.98
CA ARG A 53 11.73 -38.40 8.72
C ARG A 53 10.79 -39.57 8.47
N ASP A 54 9.67 -39.61 9.18
CA ASP A 54 8.63 -40.63 9.04
C ASP A 54 7.77 -40.39 7.77
N GLY A 55 8.04 -39.31 7.03
CA GLY A 55 7.37 -38.99 5.78
C GLY A 55 5.96 -38.42 5.95
N TYR A 56 5.56 -38.00 7.15
CA TYR A 56 4.21 -37.49 7.43
C TYR A 56 3.87 -36.28 6.55
N TYR A 57 4.74 -35.26 6.52
CA TYR A 57 4.51 -34.06 5.72
C TYR A 57 4.48 -34.37 4.21
N ARG A 58 5.34 -35.29 3.75
CA ARG A 58 5.32 -35.77 2.37
C ARG A 58 4.02 -36.50 2.05
N GLY A 59 3.53 -37.38 2.92
CA GLY A 59 2.26 -38.08 2.74
C GLY A 59 1.06 -37.15 2.73
N LYS A 60 1.03 -36.17 3.64
CA LYS A 60 0.00 -35.12 3.69
C LYS A 60 -0.02 -34.28 2.40
N ALA A 61 1.16 -33.89 1.91
CA ALA A 61 1.28 -33.17 0.65
C ALA A 61 0.81 -34.01 -0.54
N VAL A 62 1.17 -35.30 -0.62
CA VAL A 62 0.70 -36.21 -1.69
C VAL A 62 -0.83 -36.34 -1.68
N ASN A 63 -1.44 -36.55 -0.52
CA ASN A 63 -2.90 -36.60 -0.42
C ASN A 63 -3.54 -35.27 -0.84
N GLY A 64 -2.97 -34.15 -0.40
CA GLY A 64 -3.42 -32.81 -0.80
C GLY A 64 -3.33 -32.58 -2.30
N ILE A 65 -2.25 -33.04 -2.95
CA ILE A 65 -2.09 -33.00 -4.41
C ILE A 65 -3.20 -33.80 -5.09
N GLU A 66 -3.45 -35.04 -4.66
CA GLU A 66 -4.49 -35.92 -5.25
C GLU A 66 -5.90 -35.31 -5.11
N GLU A 67 -6.22 -34.75 -3.94
CA GLU A 67 -7.51 -34.11 -3.68
C GLU A 67 -7.71 -32.86 -4.54
N ASN A 68 -6.71 -31.98 -4.62
CA ASN A 68 -6.82 -30.75 -5.40
C ASN A 68 -6.82 -31.01 -6.91
N ILE A 69 -6.14 -32.06 -7.38
CA ILE A 69 -6.26 -32.52 -8.78
C ILE A 69 -7.71 -32.96 -9.07
N LYS A 70 -8.33 -33.71 -8.15
CA LYS A 70 -9.72 -34.15 -8.30
C LYS A 70 -10.68 -32.96 -8.29
N GLU A 71 -10.46 -31.99 -7.42
CA GLU A 71 -11.24 -30.74 -7.36
C GLU A 71 -11.09 -29.94 -8.64
N ALA A 72 -9.86 -29.72 -9.13
CA ALA A 72 -9.60 -29.04 -10.39
C ALA A 72 -10.34 -29.71 -11.57
N LYS A 73 -10.31 -31.05 -11.66
CA LYS A 73 -11.06 -31.81 -12.67
C LYS A 73 -12.58 -31.61 -12.58
N SER A 74 -13.11 -31.60 -11.35
CA SER A 74 -14.53 -31.35 -11.08
C SER A 74 -14.93 -29.93 -11.51
N SER A 75 -14.13 -28.94 -11.14
CA SER A 75 -14.34 -27.53 -11.46
C SER A 75 -14.25 -27.25 -12.96
N LEU A 76 -13.26 -27.83 -13.66
CA LEU A 76 -13.17 -27.78 -15.12
C LEU A 76 -14.41 -28.37 -15.79
N SER A 77 -14.89 -29.52 -15.32
CA SER A 77 -16.11 -30.16 -15.83
C SER A 77 -17.36 -29.29 -15.59
N ALA A 78 -17.41 -28.60 -14.46
CA ALA A 78 -18.46 -27.65 -14.10
C ALA A 78 -18.31 -26.26 -14.76
N ARG A 79 -17.30 -26.08 -15.63
CA ARG A 79 -16.95 -24.81 -16.27
C ARG A 79 -16.65 -23.66 -15.28
N LYS A 80 -16.08 -23.98 -14.12
CA LYS A 80 -15.60 -23.01 -13.11
C LYS A 80 -14.09 -22.89 -13.17
N TYR A 81 -13.60 -21.96 -13.99
CA TYR A 81 -12.16 -21.85 -14.27
C TYR A 81 -11.38 -21.32 -13.05
N ASP A 82 -11.99 -20.44 -12.26
CA ASP A 82 -11.42 -19.80 -11.07
C ASP A 82 -11.18 -20.81 -9.94
N ASP A 83 -12.18 -21.66 -9.66
CA ASP A 83 -12.05 -22.77 -8.72
C ASP A 83 -10.96 -23.76 -9.18
N ALA A 84 -10.89 -24.04 -10.49
CA ALA A 84 -9.88 -24.92 -11.05
C ALA A 84 -8.46 -24.33 -10.92
N ILE A 85 -8.25 -23.05 -11.27
CA ILE A 85 -6.95 -22.38 -11.11
C ILE A 85 -6.52 -22.35 -9.65
N SER A 86 -7.45 -22.06 -8.74
CA SER A 86 -7.17 -22.01 -7.30
C SER A 86 -6.70 -23.38 -6.78
N SER A 87 -7.38 -24.46 -7.18
CA SER A 87 -6.99 -25.83 -6.82
C SER A 87 -5.61 -26.19 -7.36
N LEU A 88 -5.29 -25.81 -8.61
CA LEU A 88 -3.98 -26.08 -9.22
C LEU A 88 -2.84 -25.29 -8.53
N CYS A 89 -3.11 -24.08 -8.07
CA CYS A 89 -2.15 -23.30 -7.26
C CYS A 89 -1.82 -24.02 -5.95
N VAL A 90 -2.82 -24.62 -5.28
CA VAL A 90 -2.58 -25.43 -4.07
C VAL A 90 -1.75 -26.67 -4.37
N VAL A 91 -1.92 -27.31 -5.53
CA VAL A 91 -1.04 -28.40 -5.98
C VAL A 91 0.40 -27.92 -6.10
N GLU A 92 0.64 -26.76 -6.73
CA GLU A 92 1.97 -26.17 -6.85
C GLU A 92 2.61 -25.94 -5.49
N MET A 93 1.88 -25.32 -4.56
CA MET A 93 2.35 -25.10 -3.19
C MET A 93 2.74 -26.41 -2.49
N TYR A 94 1.94 -27.48 -2.63
CA TYR A 94 2.29 -28.78 -2.03
C TYR A 94 3.50 -29.41 -2.69
N VAL A 95 3.59 -29.42 -4.02
CA VAL A 95 4.73 -29.97 -4.77
C VAL A 95 6.03 -29.28 -4.35
N GLU A 96 6.03 -27.95 -4.29
CA GLU A 96 7.17 -27.15 -3.86
C GLU A 96 7.55 -27.40 -2.40
N SER A 97 6.55 -27.49 -1.50
CA SER A 97 6.79 -27.65 -0.06
C SER A 97 7.55 -28.93 0.32
N VAL A 98 7.47 -29.97 -0.50
CA VAL A 98 8.12 -31.28 -0.24
C VAL A 98 9.07 -31.71 -1.36
N GLY A 99 9.40 -30.80 -2.29
CA GLY A 99 10.37 -31.04 -3.37
C GLY A 99 9.98 -32.18 -4.31
N LEU A 100 8.70 -32.32 -4.64
CA LEU A 100 8.22 -33.30 -5.61
C LEU A 100 8.32 -32.77 -7.04
N GLU A 101 8.25 -33.67 -8.02
CA GLU A 101 8.05 -33.28 -9.42
C GLU A 101 6.58 -32.96 -9.65
N MET A 102 6.30 -31.93 -10.47
CA MET A 102 4.94 -31.55 -10.83
C MET A 102 4.23 -32.68 -11.57
N PRO A 103 3.01 -33.09 -11.17
CA PRO A 103 2.24 -34.06 -11.93
C PRO A 103 1.97 -33.57 -13.35
N LYS A 104 2.27 -34.39 -14.36
CA LYS A 104 2.21 -33.99 -15.78
C LYS A 104 0.86 -33.43 -16.23
N GLU A 105 -0.23 -33.90 -15.64
CA GLU A 105 -1.58 -33.45 -15.98
C GLU A 105 -1.90 -32.02 -15.48
N VAL A 106 -1.13 -31.47 -14.54
CA VAL A 106 -1.36 -30.13 -13.99
C VAL A 106 -1.22 -29.06 -15.07
N ASP A 107 -0.19 -29.15 -15.92
CA ASP A 107 0.01 -28.17 -17.00
C ASP A 107 -1.12 -28.22 -18.02
N GLU A 108 -1.60 -29.41 -18.38
CA GLU A 108 -2.74 -29.58 -19.30
C GLU A 108 -4.03 -29.02 -18.70
N MET A 109 -4.29 -29.27 -17.42
CA MET A 109 -5.45 -28.72 -16.70
C MET A 109 -5.37 -27.21 -16.58
N ARG A 110 -4.19 -26.65 -16.29
CA ARG A 110 -3.96 -25.19 -16.22
C ARG A 110 -4.29 -24.54 -17.57
N GLN A 111 -3.81 -25.15 -18.66
CA GLN A 111 -4.11 -24.70 -20.02
C GLN A 111 -5.60 -24.79 -20.36
N GLN A 112 -6.30 -25.83 -19.90
CA GLN A 112 -7.76 -25.92 -20.05
C GLN A 112 -8.50 -24.83 -19.25
N ALA A 113 -8.07 -24.55 -18.01
CA ALA A 113 -8.67 -23.52 -17.19
C ALA A 113 -8.49 -22.12 -17.81
N TYR A 114 -7.30 -21.80 -18.34
CA TYR A 114 -7.06 -20.53 -19.03
C TYR A 114 -7.90 -20.38 -20.29
N ARG A 115 -8.06 -21.43 -21.10
CA ARG A 115 -8.97 -21.40 -22.27
C ARG A 115 -10.40 -21.11 -21.85
N LEU A 116 -10.87 -21.77 -20.79
CA LEU A 116 -12.21 -21.56 -20.26
C LEU A 116 -12.41 -20.14 -19.70
N ALA A 117 -11.38 -19.57 -19.05
CA ALA A 117 -11.38 -18.18 -18.58
C ALA A 117 -11.50 -17.20 -19.75
N VAL A 118 -10.69 -17.38 -20.80
CA VAL A 118 -10.74 -16.58 -22.03
C VAL A 118 -12.14 -16.64 -22.66
N ASP A 119 -12.71 -17.83 -22.84
CA ASP A 119 -14.06 -18.01 -23.38
C ASP A 119 -15.13 -17.29 -22.54
N THR A 120 -14.99 -17.39 -21.21
CA THR A 120 -15.95 -16.81 -20.25
C THR A 120 -15.92 -15.29 -20.33
N HIS A 121 -14.72 -14.70 -20.28
CA HIS A 121 -14.55 -13.25 -20.38
C HIS A 121 -14.85 -12.72 -21.77
N HIS A 122 -14.62 -13.49 -22.83
CA HIS A 122 -15.03 -13.12 -24.19
C HIS A 122 -16.55 -13.03 -24.32
N SER A 123 -17.27 -14.03 -23.81
CA SER A 123 -18.73 -14.01 -23.76
C SER A 123 -19.25 -12.86 -22.88
N GLY A 124 -18.60 -12.59 -21.75
CA GLY A 124 -18.91 -11.47 -20.87
C GLY A 124 -18.73 -10.12 -21.57
N LEU A 125 -17.59 -9.94 -22.24
CA LEU A 125 -17.25 -8.75 -23.02
C LEU A 125 -18.30 -8.48 -24.10
N LYS A 126 -18.67 -9.47 -24.91
CA LYS A 126 -19.72 -9.34 -25.94
C LYS A 126 -21.04 -8.87 -25.35
N LYS A 127 -21.46 -9.48 -24.23
CA LYS A 127 -22.71 -9.13 -23.54
C LYS A 127 -22.66 -7.72 -22.98
N ALA A 128 -21.53 -7.31 -22.41
CA ALA A 128 -21.33 -5.99 -21.84
C ALA A 128 -21.36 -4.90 -22.91
N ILE A 129 -20.63 -5.10 -24.02
CA ILE A 129 -20.65 -4.20 -25.18
C ILE A 129 -22.08 -4.06 -25.74
N GLY A 130 -22.80 -5.17 -25.93
CA GLY A 130 -24.19 -5.13 -26.42
C GLY A 130 -25.19 -4.44 -25.50
N LYS A 131 -24.84 -4.25 -24.21
CA LYS A 131 -25.63 -3.53 -23.21
C LYS A 131 -25.12 -2.12 -22.93
N GLU A 132 -24.06 -1.69 -23.62
CA GLU A 132 -23.36 -0.43 -23.33
C GLU A 132 -22.85 -0.35 -21.87
N ASP A 133 -22.58 -1.49 -21.24
CA ASP A 133 -21.97 -1.58 -19.91
C ASP A 133 -20.44 -1.61 -20.04
N PHE A 134 -19.87 -0.45 -20.31
CA PHE A 134 -18.44 -0.31 -20.62
C PHE A 134 -17.52 -0.53 -19.42
N ALA A 135 -18.03 -0.42 -18.19
CA ALA A 135 -17.28 -0.78 -16.98
C ALA A 135 -17.03 -2.30 -16.96
N THR A 136 -18.10 -3.09 -17.07
CA THR A 136 -18.01 -4.56 -17.17
C THR A 136 -17.24 -5.00 -18.41
N ALA A 137 -17.38 -4.27 -19.54
CA ALA A 137 -16.61 -4.55 -20.75
C ALA A 137 -15.10 -4.35 -20.54
N THR A 138 -14.70 -3.26 -19.86
CA THR A 138 -13.29 -3.00 -19.55
C THR A 138 -12.70 -4.10 -18.67
N GLU A 139 -13.41 -4.49 -17.61
CA GLU A 139 -12.96 -5.57 -16.73
C GLU A 139 -12.84 -6.91 -17.48
N SER A 140 -13.86 -7.24 -18.29
CA SER A 140 -13.85 -8.47 -19.09
C SER A 140 -12.71 -8.49 -20.10
N LEU A 141 -12.40 -7.37 -20.75
CA LEU A 141 -11.26 -7.26 -21.66
C LEU A 141 -9.93 -7.50 -20.93
N ASN A 142 -9.72 -6.84 -19.79
CA ASN A 142 -8.48 -6.98 -19.01
C ASN A 142 -8.26 -8.42 -18.55
N LEU A 143 -9.31 -9.08 -18.04
CA LEU A 143 -9.22 -10.48 -17.58
C LEU A 143 -9.02 -11.45 -18.73
N LEU A 144 -9.67 -11.22 -19.88
CA LEU A 144 -9.43 -11.99 -21.11
C LEU A 144 -7.96 -11.91 -21.51
N GLU A 145 -7.39 -10.71 -21.60
CA GLU A 145 -6.00 -10.49 -22.00
C GLU A 145 -5.01 -11.10 -21.00
N LEU A 146 -5.30 -10.97 -19.70
CA LEU A 146 -4.50 -11.59 -18.63
C LEU A 146 -4.42 -13.10 -18.80
N TYR A 147 -5.56 -13.79 -18.94
CA TYR A 147 -5.58 -15.24 -19.05
C TYR A 147 -5.09 -15.75 -20.40
N ALA A 148 -5.32 -14.99 -21.48
CA ALA A 148 -4.73 -15.28 -22.78
C ALA A 148 -3.19 -15.22 -22.70
N GLY A 149 -2.65 -14.18 -22.06
CA GLY A 149 -1.21 -14.04 -21.81
C GLY A 149 -0.64 -15.18 -20.97
N LYS A 150 -1.27 -15.49 -19.82
CA LYS A 150 -0.83 -16.60 -18.94
C LYS A 150 -0.85 -17.96 -19.63
N GLY A 151 -1.84 -18.19 -20.50
CA GLY A 151 -1.95 -19.43 -21.26
C GLY A 151 -1.17 -19.46 -22.57
N ASN A 152 -0.54 -18.36 -22.99
CA ASN A 152 -0.03 -18.18 -24.35
C ASN A 152 -1.09 -18.55 -25.42
N LEU A 153 -2.32 -18.09 -25.20
CA LEU A 153 -3.48 -18.34 -26.06
C LEU A 153 -3.69 -17.16 -27.01
N GLN A 154 -4.22 -17.46 -28.19
CA GLN A 154 -4.66 -16.43 -29.12
C GLN A 154 -5.90 -15.72 -28.57
N ILE A 155 -5.87 -14.39 -28.56
CA ILE A 155 -7.04 -13.54 -28.27
C ILE A 155 -8.03 -13.69 -29.43
N PRO A 156 -9.35 -13.85 -29.19
CA PRO A 156 -10.33 -13.94 -30.27
C PRO A 156 -10.31 -12.71 -31.18
N ASP A 157 -10.34 -12.93 -32.50
CA ASP A 157 -10.12 -11.89 -33.51
C ASP A 157 -11.11 -10.70 -33.45
N ASP A 158 -12.33 -10.93 -32.95
CA ASP A 158 -13.35 -9.89 -32.81
C ASP A 158 -13.12 -8.94 -31.62
N VAL A 159 -12.20 -9.28 -30.70
CA VAL A 159 -11.82 -8.43 -29.56
C VAL A 159 -11.20 -7.11 -30.02
N ASP A 160 -10.46 -7.12 -31.13
CA ASP A 160 -9.88 -5.91 -31.73
C ASP A 160 -10.95 -4.89 -32.12
N GLY A 161 -12.16 -5.35 -32.47
CA GLY A 161 -13.30 -4.48 -32.74
C GLY A 161 -13.92 -3.84 -31.50
N PHE A 162 -13.74 -4.43 -30.31
CA PHE A 162 -14.29 -3.90 -29.05
C PHE A 162 -13.41 -2.84 -28.41
N ARG A 163 -12.08 -2.93 -28.56
CA ARG A 163 -11.13 -1.98 -27.96
C ARG A 163 -11.45 -0.51 -28.30
N PRO A 164 -11.67 -0.13 -29.57
CA PRO A 164 -12.00 1.27 -29.91
C PRO A 164 -13.30 1.75 -29.27
N LEU A 165 -14.30 0.86 -29.10
CA LEU A 165 -15.58 1.21 -28.48
C LEU A 165 -15.41 1.52 -26.98
N ILE A 166 -14.63 0.71 -26.28
CA ILE A 166 -14.32 0.91 -24.87
C ILE A 166 -13.53 2.20 -24.67
N GLU A 167 -12.50 2.42 -25.50
CA GLU A 167 -11.67 3.63 -25.40
C GLU A 167 -12.44 4.90 -25.75
N GLU A 168 -13.32 4.86 -26.74
CA GLU A 168 -14.22 5.97 -27.06
C GLU A 168 -15.18 6.28 -25.91
N HIS A 169 -15.72 5.26 -25.23
CA HIS A 169 -16.58 5.49 -24.08
C HIS A 169 -15.81 6.08 -22.89
N LYS A 170 -14.61 5.56 -22.60
CA LYS A 170 -13.73 6.12 -21.56
C LYS A 170 -13.40 7.59 -21.84
N ARG A 171 -13.09 7.91 -23.11
CA ARG A 171 -12.86 9.28 -23.57
C ARG A 171 -14.07 10.17 -23.26
N LYS A 172 -15.27 9.77 -23.70
CA LYS A 172 -16.52 10.52 -23.44
C LYS A 172 -16.81 10.70 -21.95
N MET A 173 -16.56 9.69 -21.12
CA MET A 173 -16.74 9.84 -19.67
C MET A 173 -15.76 10.86 -19.08
N MET A 174 -14.51 10.89 -19.52
CA MET A 174 -13.54 11.90 -19.09
C MET A 174 -13.95 13.30 -19.56
N GLU A 175 -14.41 13.44 -20.80
CA GLU A 175 -14.94 14.71 -21.34
C GLU A 175 -16.15 15.21 -20.55
N ASN A 176 -17.14 14.34 -20.31
CA ASN A 176 -18.31 14.67 -19.49
C ASN A 176 -17.92 15.04 -18.06
N SER A 177 -16.99 14.30 -17.46
CA SER A 177 -16.46 14.61 -16.13
C SER A 177 -15.81 15.99 -16.10
N ILE A 178 -15.07 16.40 -17.13
CA ILE A 178 -14.51 17.75 -17.22
C ILE A 178 -15.64 18.79 -17.21
N GLU A 179 -16.68 18.60 -18.02
CA GLU A 179 -17.80 19.54 -18.10
C GLU A 179 -18.61 19.63 -16.80
N ASP A 180 -18.80 18.52 -16.10
CA ASP A 180 -19.50 18.51 -14.81
C ASP A 180 -18.67 19.16 -13.70
N ARG A 181 -17.36 18.88 -13.64
CA ARG A 181 -16.46 19.54 -12.68
C ARG A 181 -16.39 21.05 -12.89
N LYS A 182 -16.50 21.55 -14.13
CA LYS A 182 -16.60 23.01 -14.37
C LYS A 182 -17.83 23.64 -13.71
N LYS A 183 -18.97 22.93 -13.69
CA LYS A 183 -20.18 23.41 -13.04
C LYS A 183 -20.01 23.37 -11.51
N GLU A 184 -19.44 22.29 -10.99
CA GLU A 184 -19.16 22.14 -9.56
C GLU A 184 -18.22 23.21 -9.03
N ILE A 185 -17.16 23.56 -9.77
CA ILE A 185 -16.25 24.65 -9.41
C ILE A 185 -17.01 25.97 -9.26
N LYS A 186 -17.91 26.30 -10.20
CA LYS A 186 -18.69 27.54 -10.14
C LYS A 186 -19.59 27.56 -8.90
N THR A 187 -20.31 26.47 -8.64
CA THR A 187 -21.15 26.34 -7.45
C THR A 187 -20.33 26.45 -6.15
N ALA A 188 -19.18 25.79 -6.08
CA ALA A 188 -18.30 25.82 -4.92
C ALA A 188 -17.76 27.23 -4.66
N LEU A 189 -17.32 27.93 -5.72
CA LEU A 189 -16.89 29.32 -5.62
C LEU A 189 -18.01 30.24 -5.15
N ASP A 190 -19.24 30.08 -5.65
CA ASP A 190 -20.42 30.85 -5.22
C ASP A 190 -20.76 30.60 -3.74
N ASN A 191 -20.46 29.40 -3.22
CA ASN A 191 -20.67 29.01 -1.82
C ASN A 191 -19.50 29.37 -0.88
N GLY A 192 -18.38 29.89 -1.39
CA GLY A 192 -17.18 30.13 -0.57
C GLY A 192 -16.32 28.88 -0.32
N GLU A 193 -16.59 27.77 -1.01
CA GLU A 193 -15.99 26.44 -0.85
C GLU A 193 -14.75 26.28 -1.75
N TYR A 194 -13.66 26.99 -1.41
CA TYR A 194 -12.47 27.03 -2.27
C TYR A 194 -11.73 25.68 -2.38
N LEU A 195 -11.79 24.82 -1.37
CA LEU A 195 -11.11 23.51 -1.38
C LEU A 195 -11.80 22.54 -2.35
N GLU A 196 -13.12 22.54 -2.37
CA GLU A 196 -13.96 21.78 -3.29
C GLU A 196 -13.72 22.23 -4.74
N ALA A 197 -13.58 23.53 -4.96
CA ALA A 197 -13.20 24.10 -6.25
C ALA A 197 -11.80 23.63 -6.69
N LEU A 198 -10.79 23.73 -5.81
CA LEU A 198 -9.42 23.25 -6.10
C LEU A 198 -9.37 21.73 -6.35
N GLY A 199 -10.13 20.94 -5.60
CA GLY A 199 -10.25 19.49 -5.81
C GLY A 199 -10.81 19.16 -7.19
N SER A 200 -11.85 19.87 -7.60
CA SER A 200 -12.47 19.70 -8.93
C SER A 200 -11.53 20.12 -10.07
N LEU A 201 -10.73 21.18 -9.88
CA LEU A 201 -9.70 21.60 -10.83
C LEU A 201 -8.63 20.52 -11.04
N ASN A 202 -8.22 19.82 -9.97
CA ASN A 202 -7.28 18.71 -10.07
C ASN A 202 -7.83 17.53 -10.87
N VAL A 203 -9.12 17.21 -10.71
CA VAL A 203 -9.79 16.16 -11.51
C VAL A 203 -9.81 16.54 -12.99
N ILE A 204 -10.11 17.80 -13.32
CA ILE A 204 -10.06 18.30 -14.71
C ILE A 204 -8.65 18.13 -15.29
N ALA A 205 -7.61 18.55 -14.56
CA ALA A 205 -6.23 18.44 -15.02
C ALA A 205 -5.82 16.97 -15.25
N ALA A 206 -6.20 16.07 -14.34
CA ALA A 206 -5.92 14.64 -14.46
C ALA A 206 -6.62 14.02 -15.68
N ASN A 207 -7.88 14.36 -15.93
CA ASN A 207 -8.63 13.87 -17.09
C ASN A 207 -8.10 14.44 -18.40
N ALA A 208 -7.80 15.74 -18.46
CA ALA A 208 -7.21 16.38 -19.64
C ALA A 208 -5.87 15.73 -20.01
N ASN A 209 -5.01 15.46 -19.02
CA ASN A 209 -3.74 14.75 -19.24
C ASN A 209 -3.96 13.34 -19.80
N LYS A 210 -4.90 12.56 -19.24
CA LYS A 210 -5.25 11.22 -19.76
C LYS A 210 -5.77 11.25 -21.20
N LEU A 211 -6.43 12.33 -21.57
CA LEU A 211 -6.92 12.57 -22.94
C LEU A 211 -5.82 13.09 -23.88
N GLY A 212 -4.62 13.40 -23.39
CA GLY A 212 -3.57 14.03 -24.18
C GLY A 212 -3.90 15.47 -24.58
N MET A 213 -4.73 16.15 -23.78
CA MET A 213 -5.21 17.50 -24.04
C MET A 213 -4.63 18.48 -23.02
N SER A 214 -4.43 19.73 -23.44
CA SER A 214 -4.23 20.83 -22.50
C SER A 214 -5.56 21.15 -21.80
N PRO A 215 -5.54 21.51 -20.49
CA PRO A 215 -6.72 22.03 -19.82
C PRO A 215 -7.32 23.23 -20.59
N PRO A 216 -8.66 23.38 -20.61
CA PRO A 216 -9.29 24.56 -21.22
C PRO A 216 -8.79 25.87 -20.59
N LEU A 217 -8.60 26.93 -21.38
CA LEU A 217 -8.09 28.23 -20.89
C LEU A 217 -8.92 28.83 -19.74
N GLU A 218 -10.22 28.55 -19.70
CA GLU A 218 -11.09 29.00 -18.60
C GLU A 218 -10.70 28.42 -17.23
N ILE A 219 -9.97 27.29 -17.20
CA ILE A 219 -9.50 26.64 -15.98
C ILE A 219 -8.48 27.50 -15.25
N ASP A 220 -7.63 28.24 -15.97
CA ASP A 220 -6.63 29.12 -15.35
C ASP A 220 -7.32 30.24 -14.57
N SER A 221 -8.34 30.88 -15.17
CA SER A 221 -9.13 31.91 -14.49
C SER A 221 -9.91 31.37 -13.31
N LEU A 222 -10.46 30.15 -13.40
CA LEU A 222 -11.14 29.52 -12.26
C LEU A 222 -10.17 29.18 -11.13
N LYS A 223 -8.96 28.75 -11.47
CA LYS A 223 -7.89 28.45 -10.51
C LYS A 223 -7.42 29.69 -9.77
N GLU A 224 -7.23 30.80 -10.47
CA GLU A 224 -6.94 32.11 -9.86
C GLU A 224 -8.04 32.48 -8.86
N LYS A 225 -9.31 32.45 -9.27
CA LYS A 225 -10.45 32.73 -8.38
C LYS A 225 -10.49 31.82 -7.14
N SER A 226 -10.19 30.54 -7.30
CA SER A 226 -10.13 29.60 -6.17
C SER A 226 -9.03 29.97 -5.17
N TYR A 227 -7.85 30.37 -5.65
CA TYR A 227 -6.78 30.83 -4.77
C TYR A 227 -7.10 32.18 -4.11
N GLU A 228 -7.69 33.13 -4.83
CA GLU A 228 -8.12 34.41 -4.25
C GLU A 228 -9.13 34.19 -3.13
N LEU A 229 -10.12 33.32 -3.37
CA LEU A 229 -11.09 32.93 -2.35
C LEU A 229 -10.39 32.24 -1.16
N GLY A 230 -9.46 31.32 -1.43
CA GLY A 230 -8.66 30.65 -0.40
C GLY A 230 -7.85 31.61 0.47
N VAL A 231 -7.24 32.65 -0.13
CA VAL A 231 -6.55 33.73 0.59
C VAL A 231 -7.52 34.44 1.52
N ASN A 232 -8.67 34.89 1.00
CA ASN A 232 -9.64 35.67 1.78
C ASN A 232 -10.22 34.83 2.93
N THR A 233 -10.64 33.59 2.66
CA THR A 233 -11.22 32.69 3.65
C THR A 233 -10.22 32.33 4.75
N ASN A 234 -8.97 32.01 4.41
CA ASN A 234 -7.96 31.70 5.42
C ASN A 234 -7.57 32.93 6.22
N LEU A 235 -7.51 34.12 5.63
CA LEU A 235 -7.24 35.35 6.36
C LEU A 235 -8.36 35.63 7.39
N GLU A 236 -9.62 35.43 7.01
CA GLU A 236 -10.74 35.53 7.94
C GLU A 236 -10.67 34.47 9.06
N ASN A 237 -10.34 33.23 8.71
CA ASN A 237 -10.18 32.17 9.69
C ASN A 237 -9.02 32.43 10.65
N ALA A 238 -7.90 33.00 10.17
CA ALA A 238 -6.78 33.43 11.01
C ALA A 238 -7.23 34.48 12.04
N ARG A 239 -7.98 35.50 11.61
CA ARG A 239 -8.57 36.51 12.52
C ARG A 239 -9.49 35.87 13.54
N ASN A 240 -10.36 34.95 13.11
CA ASN A 240 -11.34 34.31 13.98
C ASN A 240 -10.67 33.37 15.00
N ALA A 241 -9.62 32.66 14.58
CA ALA A 241 -8.81 31.83 15.45
C ALA A 241 -8.07 32.68 16.50
N LEU A 242 -7.45 33.80 16.08
CA LEU A 242 -6.82 34.76 16.98
C LEU A 242 -7.79 35.31 18.03
N LYS A 243 -8.98 35.76 17.61
CA LYS A 243 -10.03 36.25 18.53
C LYS A 243 -10.48 35.21 19.55
N LYS A 244 -10.40 33.93 19.21
CA LYS A 244 -10.74 32.79 20.10
C LYS A 244 -9.55 32.35 20.96
N GLY A 245 -8.39 32.98 20.85
CA GLY A 245 -7.15 32.54 21.49
C GLY A 245 -6.59 31.23 20.92
N ASN A 246 -7.07 30.77 19.76
CA ASN A 246 -6.52 29.60 19.08
C ASN A 246 -5.39 30.03 18.14
N HIS A 247 -4.24 30.30 18.73
CA HIS A 247 -3.14 30.92 18.04
C HIS A 247 -2.41 29.97 17.07
N ALA A 248 -2.31 28.67 17.38
CA ALA A 248 -1.78 27.66 16.47
C ALA A 248 -2.58 27.58 15.17
N GLN A 249 -3.91 27.58 15.30
CA GLN A 249 -4.82 27.61 14.14
C GLN A 249 -4.70 28.92 13.36
N ALA A 250 -4.48 30.05 14.04
CA ALA A 250 -4.26 31.32 13.38
C ALA A 250 -2.99 31.27 12.49
N GLU A 251 -1.87 30.79 13.02
CA GLU A 251 -0.61 30.64 12.28
C GLU A 251 -0.75 29.67 11.09
N LEU A 252 -1.43 28.53 11.28
CA LEU A 252 -1.72 27.59 10.20
C LEU A 252 -2.45 28.27 9.03
N HIS A 253 -3.49 29.06 9.34
CA HIS A 253 -4.23 29.79 8.31
C HIS A 253 -3.38 30.87 7.63
N LEU A 254 -2.49 31.56 8.34
CA LEU A 254 -1.56 32.52 7.73
C LEU A 254 -0.61 31.85 6.74
N ASN A 255 -0.08 30.67 7.07
CA ASN A 255 0.77 29.91 6.16
C ASN A 255 0.01 29.48 4.89
N LEU A 256 -1.27 29.14 5.00
CA LEU A 256 -2.13 28.86 3.84
C LEU A 256 -2.38 30.11 2.98
N VAL A 257 -2.55 31.28 3.60
CA VAL A 257 -2.66 32.55 2.86
C VAL A 257 -1.40 32.82 2.04
N GLU A 258 -0.22 32.68 2.64
CA GLU A 258 1.06 32.88 1.96
C GLU A 258 1.25 31.90 0.80
N LEU A 259 0.95 30.62 1.02
CA LEU A 259 0.99 29.59 -0.03
C LEU A 259 0.09 29.96 -1.22
N TYR A 260 -1.16 30.35 -0.98
CA TYR A 260 -2.09 30.69 -2.07
C TYR A 260 -1.77 32.02 -2.74
N ALA A 261 -1.25 33.01 -2.02
CA ALA A 261 -0.73 34.24 -2.60
C ALA A 261 0.47 33.96 -3.53
N GLU A 262 1.39 33.08 -3.11
CA GLU A 262 2.50 32.64 -3.96
C GLU A 262 2.00 31.96 -5.24
N LYS A 263 0.98 31.09 -5.15
CA LYS A 263 0.38 30.44 -6.33
C LYS A 263 -0.28 31.42 -7.30
N LEU A 264 -0.74 32.57 -6.81
CA LEU A 264 -1.23 33.68 -7.61
C LEU A 264 -0.12 34.58 -8.17
N GLY A 265 1.14 34.39 -7.74
CA GLY A 265 2.24 35.27 -8.08
C GLY A 265 2.11 36.66 -7.45
N VAL A 266 1.37 36.78 -6.35
CA VAL A 266 1.19 38.03 -5.59
C VAL A 266 1.86 37.92 -4.22
N GLY A 267 2.21 39.07 -3.63
CA GLY A 267 2.68 39.10 -2.26
C GLY A 267 1.56 38.73 -1.28
N ALA A 268 1.92 38.13 -0.14
CA ALA A 268 0.99 37.93 0.95
C ALA A 268 0.39 39.30 1.39
N PRO A 269 -0.90 39.36 1.76
CA PRO A 269 -1.50 40.60 2.25
C PRO A 269 -0.74 41.16 3.46
N ASP A 270 -0.56 42.49 3.53
CA ASP A 270 0.10 43.18 4.66
C ASP A 270 -0.51 42.83 6.03
N GLU A 271 -1.78 42.44 6.01
CA GLU A 271 -2.51 42.00 7.19
C GLU A 271 -1.94 40.73 7.83
N CYS A 272 -1.33 39.83 7.04
CA CYS A 272 -0.64 38.67 7.60
C CYS A 272 0.47 39.10 8.57
N ALA A 273 1.26 40.11 8.20
CA ALA A 273 2.31 40.66 9.07
C ALA A 273 1.72 41.31 10.34
N SER A 274 0.55 41.95 10.22
CA SER A 274 -0.14 42.54 11.36
C SER A 274 -0.62 41.48 12.36
N ILE A 275 -1.22 40.39 11.86
CA ILE A 275 -1.67 39.26 12.69
C ILE A 275 -0.46 38.56 13.34
N ARG A 276 0.63 38.32 12.61
CA ARG A 276 1.87 37.75 13.16
C ARG A 276 2.47 38.64 14.26
N SER A 277 2.50 39.95 14.05
CA SER A 277 2.97 40.90 15.08
C SER A 277 2.12 40.85 16.35
N GLU A 278 0.81 40.64 16.23
CA GLU A 278 -0.08 40.46 17.39
C GLU A 278 0.18 39.13 18.11
N LEU A 279 0.39 38.03 17.37
CA LEU A 279 0.80 36.74 17.92
C LEU A 279 2.12 36.84 18.70
N GLU A 280 3.10 37.57 18.16
CA GLU A 280 4.39 37.82 18.78
C GLU A 280 4.28 38.71 20.03
N ALA A 281 3.54 39.83 19.95
CA ALA A 281 3.39 40.78 21.05
C ALA A 281 2.72 40.16 22.28
N GLN A 282 1.89 39.15 22.09
CA GLN A 282 1.25 38.43 23.18
C GLN A 282 2.15 37.35 23.82
N GLY A 283 3.40 37.19 23.37
CA GLY A 283 4.38 36.23 23.93
C GLY A 283 4.08 34.77 23.57
N TYR A 284 3.02 34.53 22.81
CA TYR A 284 2.52 33.19 22.53
C TYR A 284 3.32 32.46 21.46
N PHE A 285 4.17 33.11 20.67
CA PHE A 285 4.96 32.39 19.66
C PHE A 285 5.76 31.24 20.27
N THR A 286 6.31 31.42 21.47
CA THR A 286 7.02 30.36 22.18
C THR A 286 6.06 29.30 22.74
N GLU A 287 4.94 29.71 23.34
CA GLU A 287 3.95 28.78 23.93
C GLU A 287 3.23 27.94 22.87
N ILE A 288 2.83 28.55 21.75
CA ILE A 288 2.24 27.89 20.58
C ILE A 288 3.19 26.91 19.95
N ALA A 289 4.46 27.32 19.77
CA ALA A 289 5.45 26.44 19.18
C ALA A 289 5.78 25.28 20.12
N ILE A 290 5.77 25.49 21.45
CA ILE A 290 5.88 24.41 22.45
C ILE A 290 4.68 23.46 22.34
N ASP A 291 3.45 23.98 22.34
CA ASP A 291 2.24 23.17 22.27
C ASP A 291 2.12 22.42 20.94
N GLY A 292 2.40 23.10 19.83
CA GLY A 292 2.43 22.53 18.48
C GLY A 292 3.48 21.45 18.35
N MET A 293 4.69 21.67 18.90
CA MET A 293 5.75 20.66 18.96
C MET A 293 5.31 19.45 19.80
N ASN A 294 4.75 19.67 20.99
CA ASN A 294 4.31 18.59 21.87
C ASN A 294 3.17 17.77 21.25
N ASN A 295 2.20 18.42 20.61
CA ASN A 295 1.12 17.74 19.91
C ASN A 295 1.65 16.90 18.75
N ALA A 296 2.53 17.47 17.92
CA ALA A 296 3.15 16.74 16.82
C ALA A 296 4.03 15.56 17.30
N ILE A 297 4.73 15.69 18.43
CA ILE A 297 5.45 14.58 19.07
C ILE A 297 4.48 13.47 19.52
N ASN A 298 3.33 13.84 20.11
CA ASN A 298 2.33 12.87 20.56
C ASN A 298 1.65 12.15 19.39
N GLU A 299 1.33 12.88 18.32
CA GLU A 299 0.84 12.30 17.06
C GLU A 299 1.88 11.33 16.48
N ALA A 300 3.15 11.73 16.44
CA ALA A 300 4.22 10.88 15.94
C ALA A 300 4.39 9.57 16.74
N LYS A 301 4.25 9.63 18.07
CA LYS A 301 4.28 8.45 18.95
C LYS A 301 3.09 7.53 18.69
N THR A 302 1.89 8.11 18.55
CA THR A 302 0.67 7.35 18.27
C THR A 302 0.77 6.62 16.93
N ALA A 303 1.20 7.34 15.88
CA ALA A 303 1.43 6.76 14.56
C ALA A 303 2.51 5.64 14.60
N LEU A 304 3.58 5.80 15.40
CA LEU A 304 4.58 4.75 15.61
C LEU A 304 4.00 3.50 16.26
N ASP A 305 3.19 3.66 17.31
CA ASP A 305 2.52 2.54 17.99
C ASP A 305 1.58 1.77 17.04
N GLU A 306 1.03 2.45 16.03
CA GLU A 306 0.18 1.90 14.98
C GLU A 306 0.98 1.36 13.77
N GLY A 307 2.29 1.59 13.74
CA GLY A 307 3.18 1.20 12.64
C GLY A 307 3.11 2.09 11.40
N GLU A 308 2.50 3.28 11.51
CA GLU A 308 2.31 4.31 10.48
C GLU A 308 3.53 5.26 10.41
N TYR A 309 4.66 4.72 9.96
CA TYR A 309 5.93 5.45 10.02
C TYR A 309 6.00 6.72 9.15
N ILE A 310 5.24 6.81 8.05
CA ILE A 310 5.18 8.00 7.18
C ILE A 310 4.48 9.15 7.89
N ASP A 311 3.35 8.86 8.53
CA ASP A 311 2.58 9.85 9.28
C ASP A 311 3.38 10.32 10.50
N SER A 312 4.09 9.39 11.17
CA SER A 312 5.05 9.74 12.22
C SER A 312 6.16 10.68 11.74
N LEU A 313 6.83 10.37 10.62
CA LEU A 313 7.88 11.24 10.06
C LEU A 313 7.36 12.62 9.63
N SER A 314 6.11 12.68 9.17
CA SER A 314 5.44 13.92 8.80
C SER A 314 5.19 14.80 10.03
N ALA A 315 4.61 14.22 11.09
CA ALA A 315 4.41 14.90 12.37
C ALA A 315 5.76 15.35 12.99
N LEU A 316 6.79 14.52 12.96
CA LEU A 316 8.13 14.88 13.46
C LEU A 316 8.78 16.02 12.66
N SER A 317 8.45 16.17 11.38
CA SER A 317 8.92 17.31 10.57
C SER A 317 8.26 18.62 11.00
N ILE A 318 6.99 18.58 11.42
CA ILE A 318 6.27 19.71 12.03
C ILE A 318 6.88 20.05 13.40
N ALA A 319 7.15 19.04 14.24
CA ALA A 319 7.82 19.24 15.52
C ALA A 319 9.22 19.88 15.34
N GLU A 320 10.01 19.40 14.38
CA GLU A 320 11.33 19.96 14.04
C GLU A 320 11.26 21.42 13.58
N MET A 321 10.23 21.79 12.82
CA MET A 321 10.01 23.17 12.39
C MET A 321 9.80 24.08 13.61
N TYR A 322 8.90 23.70 14.54
CA TYR A 322 8.65 24.48 15.75
C TYR A 322 9.88 24.56 16.65
N ALA A 323 10.59 23.45 16.86
CA ALA A 323 11.80 23.41 17.67
C ALA A 323 12.92 24.31 17.12
N LYS A 324 13.11 24.34 15.79
CA LYS A 324 14.07 25.26 15.14
C LYS A 324 13.67 26.73 15.29
N GLN A 325 12.38 27.03 15.22
CA GLN A 325 11.87 28.40 15.36
C GLN A 325 12.05 28.95 16.78
N THR A 326 11.96 28.09 17.80
CA THR A 326 12.10 28.48 19.22
C THR A 326 13.49 28.25 19.81
N GLY A 327 14.38 27.57 19.08
CA GLY A 327 15.69 27.17 19.61
C GLY A 327 15.61 26.08 20.68
N MET A 328 14.55 25.27 20.66
CA MET A 328 14.35 24.17 21.60
C MET A 328 15.19 22.94 21.25
N ASP A 329 15.36 22.07 22.24
CA ASP A 329 16.11 20.83 22.10
C ASP A 329 15.45 19.86 21.08
N MET A 330 16.29 19.22 20.28
CA MET A 330 15.91 18.34 19.17
C MET A 330 16.13 16.86 19.49
N ASP A 331 16.66 16.52 20.66
CA ASP A 331 17.08 15.15 20.99
C ASP A 331 15.93 14.13 20.93
N GLU A 332 14.77 14.46 21.49
CA GLU A 332 13.59 13.58 21.45
C GLU A 332 13.05 13.40 20.01
N ILE A 333 12.95 14.49 19.24
CA ILE A 333 12.51 14.45 17.84
C ILE A 333 13.47 13.58 17.02
N ASN A 334 14.78 13.75 17.21
CA ASN A 334 15.80 12.95 16.51
C ASN A 334 15.74 11.47 16.90
N ALA A 335 15.47 11.16 18.17
CA ALA A 335 15.27 9.77 18.61
C ALA A 335 14.05 9.14 17.94
N LEU A 336 12.89 9.80 17.97
CA LEU A 336 11.67 9.31 17.34
C LEU A 336 11.80 9.18 15.81
N LYS A 337 12.55 10.07 15.15
CA LYS A 337 12.82 9.95 13.70
C LYS A 337 13.63 8.69 13.41
N ARG A 338 14.61 8.35 14.24
CA ARG A 338 15.37 7.10 14.10
C ARG A 338 14.45 5.88 14.26
N ASP A 339 13.59 5.87 15.27
CA ASP A 339 12.63 4.79 15.49
C ASP A 339 11.65 4.65 14.30
N ALA A 340 11.14 5.75 13.77
CA ALA A 340 10.29 5.75 12.58
C ALA A 340 11.01 5.22 11.33
N TYR A 341 12.29 5.54 11.15
CA TYR A 341 13.07 4.94 10.08
C TYR A 341 13.26 3.44 10.28
N VAL A 342 13.45 2.95 11.50
CA VAL A 342 13.52 1.49 11.78
C VAL A 342 12.23 0.79 11.35
N VAL A 343 11.08 1.31 11.78
CA VAL A 343 9.76 0.76 11.37
C VAL A 343 9.59 0.82 9.85
N GLY A 344 10.01 1.91 9.22
CA GLY A 344 9.99 2.07 7.76
C GLY A 344 10.86 1.04 7.02
N ILE A 345 12.05 0.72 7.55
CA ILE A 345 12.93 -0.33 7.02
C ILE A 345 12.22 -1.69 7.09
N GLU A 346 11.68 -2.05 8.26
CA GLU A 346 11.00 -3.32 8.48
C GLU A 346 9.80 -3.50 7.54
N ARG A 347 8.96 -2.46 7.41
CA ARG A 347 7.82 -2.46 6.49
C ARG A 347 8.25 -2.60 5.04
N SER A 348 9.26 -1.85 4.62
CA SER A 348 9.76 -1.89 3.24
C SER A 348 10.34 -3.27 2.90
N ILE A 349 11.06 -3.90 3.82
CA ILE A 349 11.56 -5.27 3.66
C ILE A 349 10.39 -6.26 3.54
N ALA A 350 9.38 -6.15 4.39
CA ALA A 350 8.21 -7.01 4.34
C ALA A 350 7.50 -6.90 2.98
N THR A 351 7.20 -5.69 2.52
CA THR A 351 6.55 -5.44 1.23
C THR A 351 7.40 -5.91 0.04
N ALA A 352 8.72 -5.72 0.09
CA ALA A 352 9.62 -6.25 -0.94
C ALA A 352 9.57 -7.79 -1.01
N ASN A 353 9.56 -8.48 0.13
CA ASN A 353 9.43 -9.94 0.16
C ASN A 353 8.05 -10.41 -0.35
N GLU A 354 6.98 -9.67 -0.05
CA GLU A 354 5.65 -9.96 -0.61
C GLU A 354 5.61 -9.81 -2.13
N ALA A 355 6.20 -8.73 -2.66
CA ALA A 355 6.33 -8.50 -4.10
C ALA A 355 7.13 -9.62 -4.78
N LEU A 356 8.25 -10.04 -4.17
CA LEU A 356 9.02 -11.21 -4.61
C LEU A 356 8.17 -12.49 -4.62
N GLY A 357 7.36 -12.72 -3.59
CA GLY A 357 6.45 -13.86 -3.52
C GLY A 357 5.38 -13.88 -4.61
N ARG A 358 5.01 -12.69 -5.13
CA ARG A 358 4.12 -12.54 -6.30
C ARG A 358 4.85 -12.57 -7.64
N GLY A 359 6.19 -12.66 -7.64
CA GLY A 359 7.03 -12.59 -8.84
C GLY A 359 7.25 -11.17 -9.39
N ASP A 360 6.87 -10.12 -8.65
CA ASP A 360 7.08 -8.72 -9.05
C ASP A 360 8.46 -8.21 -8.61
N GLN A 361 9.45 -8.45 -9.47
CA GLN A 361 10.85 -8.07 -9.22
C GLN A 361 11.08 -6.55 -9.19
N GLU A 362 10.33 -5.78 -9.98
CA GLU A 362 10.53 -4.33 -10.06
C GLU A 362 9.93 -3.62 -8.84
N GLU A 363 8.73 -4.04 -8.41
CA GLU A 363 8.16 -3.56 -7.15
C GLU A 363 9.08 -3.88 -5.96
N ALA A 364 9.62 -5.09 -5.90
CA ALA A 364 10.54 -5.48 -4.83
C ALA A 364 11.81 -4.63 -4.78
N LYS A 365 12.40 -4.26 -5.93
CA LYS A 365 13.56 -3.37 -6.00
C LYS A 365 13.25 -1.96 -5.49
N ILE A 366 12.06 -1.44 -5.79
CA ILE A 366 11.62 -0.12 -5.29
C ILE A 366 11.63 -0.14 -3.76
N TYR A 367 10.98 -1.12 -3.14
CA TYR A 367 10.92 -1.22 -1.68
C TYR A 367 12.28 -1.53 -1.04
N TYR A 368 13.15 -2.27 -1.71
CA TYR A 368 14.55 -2.43 -1.29
C TYR A 368 15.29 -1.08 -1.24
N HIS A 369 15.20 -0.24 -2.28
CA HIS A 369 15.82 1.09 -2.28
C HIS A 369 15.21 2.03 -1.23
N ILE A 370 13.92 1.92 -0.95
CA ILE A 370 13.27 2.66 0.14
C ILE A 370 13.88 2.23 1.48
N ALA A 371 14.03 0.91 1.72
CA ALA A 371 14.69 0.39 2.92
C ALA A 371 16.14 0.88 3.05
N GLU A 372 16.94 0.86 1.98
CA GLU A 372 18.31 1.43 1.99
C GLU A 372 18.31 2.93 2.33
N THR A 373 17.39 3.69 1.74
CA THR A 373 17.26 5.13 1.99
C THR A 373 16.93 5.42 3.45
N TYR A 374 16.05 4.61 4.07
CA TYR A 374 15.74 4.75 5.49
C TYR A 374 16.88 4.26 6.39
N LEU A 375 17.62 3.23 6.00
CA LEU A 375 18.81 2.78 6.70
C LEU A 375 19.84 3.92 6.79
N ASP A 376 20.14 4.58 5.68
CA ASP A 376 21.06 5.72 5.64
C ASP A 376 20.58 6.88 6.53
N LYS A 377 19.27 7.19 6.52
CA LYS A 377 18.68 8.28 7.33
C LYS A 377 18.56 7.96 8.82
N SER A 378 18.44 6.68 9.18
CA SER A 378 18.35 6.24 10.58
C SER A 378 19.66 6.41 11.36
N GLY A 379 20.79 6.56 10.65
CA GLY A 379 22.12 6.50 11.25
C GLY A 379 22.55 5.09 11.68
N ILE A 380 21.77 4.06 11.34
CA ILE A 380 22.15 2.65 11.50
C ILE A 380 23.06 2.28 10.32
N PHE A 381 24.30 1.91 10.63
CA PHE A 381 25.32 1.64 9.61
C PHE A 381 25.13 0.32 8.87
N TYR A 382 24.31 -0.59 9.40
CA TYR A 382 24.14 -1.93 8.85
C TYR A 382 22.83 -2.57 9.31
N SER A 383 22.10 -3.15 8.36
CA SER A 383 20.98 -4.06 8.60
C SER A 383 21.18 -5.33 7.78
N LYS A 384 21.29 -6.48 8.47
CA LYS A 384 21.45 -7.79 7.83
C LYS A 384 20.26 -8.12 6.93
N ASP A 385 19.05 -7.75 7.33
CA ASP A 385 17.84 -8.05 6.56
C ASP A 385 17.76 -7.24 5.27
N VAL A 386 18.25 -5.99 5.27
CA VAL A 386 18.42 -5.19 4.04
C VAL A 386 19.46 -5.84 3.14
N GLU A 387 20.62 -6.23 3.68
CA GLU A 387 21.67 -6.89 2.90
C GLU A 387 21.19 -8.21 2.27
N ASP A 388 20.50 -9.04 3.04
CA ASP A 388 19.97 -10.33 2.58
C ASP A 388 18.88 -10.12 1.51
N LEU A 389 18.06 -9.07 1.63
CA LEU A 389 17.11 -8.68 0.58
C LEU A 389 17.83 -8.23 -0.70
N GLY A 390 18.91 -7.45 -0.59
CA GLY A 390 19.73 -7.04 -1.73
C GLY A 390 20.39 -8.23 -2.46
N LYS A 391 20.83 -9.24 -1.71
CA LYS A 391 21.33 -10.51 -2.28
C LYS A 391 20.24 -11.24 -3.06
N LYS A 392 19.01 -11.33 -2.53
CA LYS A 392 17.88 -11.96 -3.23
C LYS A 392 17.52 -11.25 -4.55
N LEU A 393 17.67 -9.92 -4.59
CA LEU A 393 17.36 -9.10 -5.76
C LEU A 393 18.52 -9.01 -6.76
N GLY A 394 19.68 -9.58 -6.44
CA GLY A 394 20.89 -9.47 -7.27
C GLY A 394 21.45 -8.04 -7.36
N THR A 395 21.11 -7.18 -6.40
CA THR A 395 21.52 -5.75 -6.37
C THR A 395 22.78 -5.50 -5.53
N ALA A 396 23.21 -6.48 -4.73
CA ALA A 396 24.42 -6.35 -3.91
C ALA A 396 25.70 -6.44 -4.75
N GLU A 397 26.22 -5.31 -5.22
CA GLU A 397 27.66 -5.18 -5.41
C GLU A 397 28.32 -5.27 -4.03
N THR A 398 29.26 -6.20 -3.85
CA THR A 398 30.04 -6.36 -2.61
C THR A 398 30.69 -5.03 -2.22
N LYS A 399 30.09 -4.26 -1.32
CA LYS A 399 30.75 -3.11 -0.69
C LYS A 399 31.93 -3.69 0.11
N PRO A 400 33.18 -3.24 -0.14
CA PRO A 400 34.34 -3.78 0.55
C PRO A 400 34.20 -3.50 2.06
N GLU A 401 34.42 -4.55 2.87
CA GLU A 401 34.51 -4.44 4.32
C GLU A 401 35.44 -3.28 4.67
N LYS A 402 34.89 -2.24 5.31
CA LYS A 402 35.73 -1.21 5.93
C LYS A 402 36.47 -1.89 7.08
N ALA A 403 37.78 -2.06 6.90
CA ALA A 403 38.69 -2.52 7.93
C ALA A 403 38.50 -1.69 9.20
N SER A 404 38.41 -2.39 10.33
CA SER A 404 38.18 -1.86 11.69
C SER A 404 39.34 -1.03 12.19
#